data_AF-A0A519RQH1-F1
#
_entry.id   AF-A0A519RQH1-F1
#
_cell.length_a   1.000
_cell.length_b   1.000
_cell.length_c   1.000
_cell.angle_alpha   90.00
_cell.angle_beta   90.00
_cell.angle_gamma   90.00
#
_symmetry.space_group_name_H-M   'P 1'
#
loop_
_entity.id
_entity.type
_entity.pdbx_description
1 polymer ?
#
loop_
_entity_poly.entity_id
_entity_poly.type
_entity_poly.pdbx_seq_one_letter_code
_entity_poly.pdbx_strand_id
1 'polypeptide(L)'
;MKFYICGLLLFFASAAFAQLNPMGSIYYQNQFLANPAMAGTETGLNLNGAFKAQWVGIDGAPKIQYLTADYGLSNNKVGIGALLYSETAGALSRMRATFSYAYHLPLNNASSFLDFGISAGIMNEYVNIGKVKGDLTDEVLNGFNERKLYLDGDFGAAYRNNHLTIQGTLPNLKRFFKRDVLRNVVDRSI
;
A
#
# COMPACT_ATOMS: atom_id res chain seq x y z
N MET A 1 -16.31 31.23 22.38
CA MET A 1 -16.06 29.77 22.19
C MET A 1 -15.34 29.38 20.89
N LYS A 2 -15.11 30.30 19.93
CA LYS A 2 -14.42 29.99 18.66
C LYS A 2 -12.88 30.04 18.72
N PHE A 3 -12.30 30.85 19.61
CA PHE A 3 -10.84 31.05 19.69
C PHE A 3 -10.07 29.91 20.39
N TYR A 4 -10.72 29.15 21.29
CA TYR A 4 -10.07 28.05 22.00
C TYR A 4 -9.74 26.85 21.11
N ILE A 5 -10.51 26.66 20.02
CA ILE A 5 -10.28 25.59 19.05
C ILE A 5 -8.99 25.83 18.25
N CYS A 6 -8.73 27.08 17.87
CA CYS A 6 -7.48 27.46 17.20
C CYS A 6 -6.25 27.27 18.12
N GLY A 7 -6.38 27.56 19.42
CA GLY A 7 -5.31 27.34 20.39
C GLY A 7 -4.98 25.87 20.62
N LEU A 8 -5.98 25.00 20.61
CA LEU A 8 -5.80 23.54 20.77
C LEU A 8 -5.07 22.91 19.58
N LEU A 9 -5.35 23.38 18.36
CA LEU A 9 -4.71 22.90 17.13
C LEU A 9 -3.22 23.27 17.04
N LEU A 10 -2.82 24.42 17.60
CA LEU A 10 -1.43 24.88 17.63
C LEU A 10 -0.54 24.10 18.60
N PHE A 11 -1.12 23.43 19.61
CA PHE A 11 -0.38 22.65 20.60
C PHE A 11 0.05 21.26 20.09
N PHE A 12 -0.48 20.82 18.94
CA PHE A 12 -0.13 19.54 18.29
C PHE A 12 0.95 19.65 17.21
N ALA A 13 1.58 20.82 17.06
CA ALA A 13 2.67 21.05 16.11
C ALA A 13 4.00 20.45 16.61
N SER A 14 4.09 19.13 16.67
CA SER A 14 5.37 18.42 16.81
C SER A 14 6.10 18.36 15.47
N ALA A 15 7.41 18.06 15.49
CA ALA A 15 8.25 17.95 14.31
C ALA A 15 7.66 16.92 13.32
N ALA A 16 7.06 17.42 12.24
CA ALA A 16 6.50 16.59 11.20
C ALA A 16 7.63 15.89 10.44
N PHE A 17 7.72 14.57 10.57
CA PHE A 17 8.49 13.75 9.64
C PHE A 17 7.74 13.76 8.31
N ALA A 18 8.23 14.54 7.34
CA ALA A 18 7.70 14.55 5.98
C ALA A 18 7.98 13.20 5.31
N GLN A 19 7.06 12.24 5.48
CA GLN A 19 7.08 10.99 4.73
C GLN A 19 6.41 11.24 3.40
N LEU A 20 7.22 11.45 2.36
CA LEU A 20 6.73 11.60 1.00
C LEU A 20 6.38 10.20 0.48
N ASN A 21 5.19 9.71 0.77
CA ASN A 21 4.69 8.52 0.10
C ASN A 21 3.80 9.00 -1.05
N PRO A 22 4.31 9.13 -2.30
CA PRO A 22 3.51 9.59 -3.42
C PRO A 22 2.52 8.49 -3.78
N MET A 23 1.42 8.40 -3.04
CA MET A 23 0.17 7.90 -3.60
C MET A 23 -0.25 8.91 -4.67
N GLY A 24 0.31 8.72 -5.87
CA GLY A 24 0.08 9.60 -7.01
C GLY A 24 -1.37 9.52 -7.51
N SER A 25 -1.60 10.06 -8.71
CA SER A 25 -2.88 10.03 -9.43
C SER A 25 -3.60 8.67 -9.44
N ILE A 26 -2.84 7.58 -9.31
CA ILE A 26 -3.34 6.20 -9.22
C ILE A 26 -4.33 5.99 -8.07
N TYR A 27 -4.17 6.68 -6.93
CA TYR A 27 -5.10 6.56 -5.81
C TYR A 27 -6.54 6.94 -6.19
N TYR A 28 -6.67 8.04 -6.94
CA TYR A 28 -7.98 8.52 -7.40
C TYR A 28 -8.62 7.61 -8.44
N GLN A 29 -7.82 6.81 -9.13
CA GLN A 29 -8.31 5.83 -10.09
C GLN A 29 -8.72 4.52 -9.41
N ASN A 30 -8.00 4.11 -8.35
CA ASN A 30 -8.32 2.92 -7.60
C ASN A 30 -7.85 3.05 -6.14
N GLN A 31 -8.81 3.27 -5.25
CA GLN A 31 -8.54 3.45 -3.82
C GLN A 31 -8.17 2.14 -3.13
N PHE A 32 -8.59 0.99 -3.66
CA PHE A 32 -8.25 -0.33 -3.13
C PHE A 32 -6.74 -0.60 -3.18
N LEU A 33 -6.01 -0.03 -4.16
CA LEU A 33 -4.55 -0.12 -4.22
C LEU A 33 -3.85 0.46 -2.99
N ALA A 34 -4.44 1.50 -2.40
CA ALA A 34 -3.86 2.18 -1.26
C ALA A 34 -4.40 1.67 0.07
N ASN A 35 -5.66 1.26 0.11
CA ASN A 35 -6.34 0.88 1.33
C ASN A 35 -7.17 -0.39 1.13
N PRO A 36 -6.83 -1.51 1.80
CA PRO A 36 -7.58 -2.75 1.67
C PRO A 36 -9.03 -2.63 2.15
N ALA A 37 -9.38 -1.64 2.97
CA ALA A 37 -10.75 -1.36 3.39
C ALA A 37 -11.66 -0.88 2.24
N MET A 38 -11.07 -0.46 1.13
CA MET A 38 -11.80 0.05 -0.04
C MET A 38 -12.14 -1.04 -1.07
N ALA A 39 -11.74 -2.30 -0.83
CA ALA A 39 -12.12 -3.42 -1.70
C ALA A 39 -13.64 -3.60 -1.73
N GLY A 40 -14.25 -3.77 -2.92
CA GLY A 40 -15.68 -4.07 -3.04
C GLY A 40 -16.61 -2.93 -2.55
N THR A 41 -16.10 -1.70 -2.55
CA THR A 41 -16.91 -0.50 -2.24
C THR A 41 -17.98 -0.24 -3.28
N GLU A 42 -17.73 -0.64 -4.54
CA GLU A 42 -18.73 -0.73 -5.59
C GLU A 42 -19.27 -2.16 -5.67
N THR A 43 -20.59 -2.30 -5.79
CA THR A 43 -21.25 -3.60 -5.89
C THR A 43 -20.93 -4.28 -7.23
N GLY A 44 -20.59 -5.56 -7.21
CA GLY A 44 -20.22 -6.32 -8.42
C GLY A 44 -18.71 -6.49 -8.57
N LEU A 45 -18.29 -6.96 -9.74
CA LEU A 45 -16.88 -7.25 -10.05
C LEU A 45 -16.23 -6.03 -10.71
N ASN A 46 -15.15 -5.54 -10.09
CA ASN A 46 -14.31 -4.48 -10.61
C ASN A 46 -12.93 -5.04 -10.96
N LEU A 47 -12.50 -4.81 -12.20
CA LEU A 47 -11.18 -5.19 -12.68
C LEU A 47 -10.45 -3.93 -13.12
N ASN A 48 -9.28 -3.68 -12.54
CA ASN A 48 -8.46 -2.53 -12.88
C ASN A 48 -7.04 -2.98 -13.19
N GLY A 49 -6.44 -2.41 -14.23
CA GLY A 49 -5.04 -2.61 -14.56
C GLY A 49 -4.42 -1.30 -14.97
N ALA A 50 -3.19 -1.04 -14.52
CA ALA A 50 -2.44 0.08 -15.08
C ALA A 50 -0.94 -0.18 -15.11
N PHE A 51 -0.31 0.62 -15.97
CA PHE A 51 1.11 0.67 -16.19
C PHE A 51 1.57 2.10 -16.02
N LYS A 52 2.61 2.31 -15.20
CA LYS A 52 3.22 3.61 -14.98
C LYS A 52 4.71 3.50 -15.23
N ALA A 53 5.20 4.23 -16.23
CA ALA A 53 6.62 4.47 -16.44
C ALA A 53 6.95 5.89 -16.01
N GLN A 54 7.98 6.06 -15.19
CA GLN A 54 8.49 7.38 -14.82
C GLN A 54 9.85 7.61 -15.45
N TRP A 55 10.24 8.88 -15.64
CA TRP A 55 11.59 9.23 -16.11
C TRP A 55 11.99 8.51 -17.40
N VAL A 56 11.05 8.43 -18.35
CA VAL A 56 11.22 7.71 -19.61
C VAL A 56 12.46 8.25 -20.34
N GLY A 57 13.35 7.35 -20.75
CA GLY A 57 14.63 7.68 -21.38
C GLY A 57 15.85 7.57 -20.47
N ILE A 58 15.66 7.42 -19.16
CA ILE A 58 16.74 7.11 -18.21
C ILE A 58 16.88 5.60 -18.07
N ASP A 59 18.11 5.09 -18.17
CA ASP A 59 18.40 3.67 -17.95
C ASP A 59 18.08 3.27 -16.51
N GLY A 60 17.39 2.15 -16.34
CA GLY A 60 16.91 1.70 -15.02
C GLY A 60 15.74 2.50 -14.44
N ALA A 61 15.07 3.36 -15.23
CA ALA A 61 13.95 4.15 -14.73
C ALA A 61 12.79 3.28 -14.16
N PRO A 62 12.09 3.76 -13.09
CA PRO A 62 11.02 3.01 -12.45
C PRO A 62 9.85 2.69 -13.39
N LYS A 63 9.44 1.43 -13.39
CA LYS A 63 8.25 0.93 -14.06
C LYS A 63 7.41 0.17 -13.06
N ILE A 64 6.15 0.57 -12.95
CA ILE A 64 5.16 0.01 -12.03
C ILE A 64 4.01 -0.56 -12.85
N GLN A 65 3.58 -1.76 -12.48
CA GLN A 65 2.44 -2.46 -13.04
C GLN A 65 1.58 -2.95 -11.89
N TYR A 66 0.27 -2.77 -12.02
CA TYR A 66 -0.67 -3.38 -11.10
C TYR A 66 -1.89 -3.91 -11.83
N LEU A 67 -2.42 -4.99 -11.28
CA LEU A 67 -3.69 -5.59 -11.64
C LEU A 67 -4.46 -5.81 -10.35
N THR A 68 -5.67 -5.29 -10.26
CA THR A 68 -6.59 -5.54 -9.15
C THR A 68 -7.86 -6.15 -9.66
N ALA A 69 -8.42 -7.04 -8.84
CA ALA A 69 -9.76 -7.53 -8.98
C ALA A 69 -10.43 -7.42 -7.61
N ASP A 70 -11.53 -6.69 -7.51
CA ASP A 70 -12.32 -6.63 -6.28
C ASP A 70 -13.79 -6.89 -6.58
N TYR A 71 -14.48 -7.47 -5.60
CA TYR A 71 -15.87 -7.86 -5.72
C TYR A 71 -16.64 -7.40 -4.48
N GLY A 72 -17.59 -6.48 -4.68
CA GLY A 72 -18.56 -6.07 -3.66
C GLY A 72 -19.79 -6.96 -3.68
N LEU A 73 -20.12 -7.59 -2.56
CA LEU A 73 -21.33 -8.41 -2.45
C LEU A 73 -22.59 -7.53 -2.52
N SER A 74 -23.70 -8.08 -3.03
CA SER A 74 -24.98 -7.38 -3.17
C SER A 74 -25.56 -6.83 -1.86
N ASN A 75 -25.05 -7.27 -0.71
CA ASN A 75 -25.46 -6.76 0.60
C ASN A 75 -24.71 -5.48 1.02
N ASN A 76 -23.75 -5.00 0.21
CA ASN A 76 -22.89 -3.83 0.46
C ASN A 76 -22.19 -3.84 1.82
N LYS A 77 -21.99 -5.02 2.41
CA LYS A 77 -21.34 -5.20 3.72
C LYS A 77 -19.99 -5.86 3.62
N VAL A 78 -19.72 -6.58 2.53
CA VAL A 78 -18.51 -7.36 2.37
C VAL A 78 -17.93 -7.11 1.00
N GLY A 79 -16.63 -6.83 0.97
CA GLY A 79 -15.81 -6.77 -0.21
C GLY A 79 -14.67 -7.77 -0.12
N ILE A 80 -14.32 -8.37 -1.24
CA ILE A 80 -13.08 -9.16 -1.37
C ILE A 80 -12.25 -8.58 -2.50
N GLY A 81 -10.94 -8.70 -2.41
CA GLY A 81 -10.06 -8.17 -3.43
C GLY A 81 -8.76 -8.96 -3.57
N ALA A 82 -8.17 -8.89 -4.74
CA ALA A 82 -6.85 -9.41 -5.04
C ALA A 82 -6.04 -8.32 -5.76
N LEU A 83 -4.77 -8.22 -5.43
CA LEU A 83 -3.82 -7.29 -6.05
C LEU A 83 -2.57 -8.05 -6.45
N LEU A 84 -2.22 -7.94 -7.72
CA LEU A 84 -0.90 -8.26 -8.26
C LEU A 84 -0.18 -6.95 -8.57
N TYR A 85 0.98 -6.78 -7.97
CA TYR A 85 1.83 -5.60 -8.12
C TYR A 85 3.21 -6.05 -8.56
N SER A 86 3.75 -5.39 -9.57
CA SER A 86 5.09 -5.61 -10.07
C SER A 86 5.77 -4.27 -10.30
N GLU A 87 6.96 -4.12 -9.74
CA GLU A 87 7.77 -2.93 -9.86
C GLU A 87 9.20 -3.31 -10.24
N THR A 88 9.78 -2.55 -11.14
CA THR A 88 11.20 -2.61 -11.46
C THR A 88 11.78 -1.21 -11.38
N ALA A 89 12.76 -1.03 -10.50
CA ALA A 89 13.51 0.20 -10.32
C ALA A 89 15.00 -0.12 -10.38
N GLY A 90 15.63 0.16 -11.51
CA GLY A 90 17.04 -0.18 -11.76
C GLY A 90 17.29 -1.69 -11.73
N ALA A 91 18.16 -2.10 -10.81
CA ALA A 91 18.46 -3.51 -10.56
C ALA A 91 17.46 -4.17 -9.58
N LEU A 92 16.64 -3.39 -8.86
CA LEU A 92 15.68 -3.92 -7.90
C LEU A 92 14.37 -4.26 -8.61
N SER A 93 13.87 -5.48 -8.35
CA SER A 93 12.56 -5.93 -8.78
C SER A 93 11.76 -6.38 -7.58
N ARG A 94 10.50 -5.94 -7.51
CA ARG A 94 9.55 -6.32 -6.47
C ARG A 94 8.28 -6.87 -7.10
N MET A 95 7.84 -8.01 -6.64
CA MET A 95 6.55 -8.60 -6.98
C MET A 95 5.77 -8.84 -5.70
N ARG A 96 4.52 -8.40 -5.68
CA ARG A 96 3.64 -8.52 -4.52
C ARG A 96 2.30 -9.06 -4.99
N ALA A 97 1.83 -10.13 -4.35
CA ALA A 97 0.53 -10.72 -4.58
C ALA A 97 -0.22 -10.75 -3.26
N THR A 98 -1.37 -10.08 -3.19
CA THR A 98 -2.15 -9.96 -1.95
C THR A 98 -3.61 -10.28 -2.20
N PHE A 99 -4.24 -10.86 -1.19
CA PHE A 99 -5.68 -11.04 -1.09
C PHE A 99 -6.18 -10.18 0.08
N SER A 100 -7.32 -9.54 -0.10
CA SER A 100 -7.90 -8.59 0.84
C SER A 100 -9.35 -8.93 1.12
N TYR A 101 -9.74 -8.70 2.36
CA TYR A 101 -11.12 -8.79 2.82
C TYR A 101 -11.50 -7.46 3.47
N ALA A 102 -12.62 -6.89 3.02
CA ALA A 102 -13.17 -5.65 3.53
C ALA A 102 -14.57 -5.88 4.10
N TYR A 103 -14.85 -5.23 5.23
CA TYR A 103 -16.15 -5.20 5.87
C TYR A 103 -16.64 -3.76 5.96
N HIS A 104 -17.77 -3.49 5.33
CA HIS A 104 -18.41 -2.18 5.27
C HIS A 104 -19.57 -2.16 6.27
N LEU A 105 -19.39 -1.47 7.40
CA LEU A 105 -20.43 -1.34 8.41
C LEU A 105 -21.33 -0.14 8.07
N PRO A 106 -22.59 -0.35 7.65
CA PRO A 106 -23.51 0.77 7.42
C PRO A 106 -23.93 1.40 8.75
N LEU A 107 -23.87 2.73 8.80
CA LEU A 107 -24.31 3.59 9.89
C LEU A 107 -25.47 4.48 9.41
N ASN A 108 -26.32 4.93 10.33
CA ASN A 108 -27.41 5.89 10.08
C ASN A 108 -28.23 5.59 8.80
N ASN A 109 -28.94 4.46 8.77
CA ASN A 109 -29.74 4.02 7.62
C ASN A 109 -28.94 3.95 6.30
N ALA A 110 -27.66 3.55 6.36
CA ALA A 110 -26.75 3.43 5.23
C ALA A 110 -26.36 4.76 4.54
N SER A 111 -26.47 5.89 5.25
CA SER A 111 -25.92 7.18 4.78
C SER A 111 -24.42 7.35 5.10
N SER A 112 -23.88 6.55 6.00
CA SER A 112 -22.46 6.55 6.34
C SER A 112 -21.95 5.12 6.46
N PHE A 113 -20.67 4.92 6.20
CA PHE A 113 -20.02 3.62 6.28
C PHE A 113 -18.74 3.73 7.10
N LEU A 114 -18.54 2.75 7.96
CA LEU A 114 -17.27 2.52 8.63
C LEU A 114 -16.68 1.23 8.04
N ASP A 115 -15.66 1.39 7.22
CA ASP A 115 -15.05 0.31 6.48
C ASP A 115 -13.78 -0.16 7.18
N PHE A 116 -13.61 -1.47 7.29
CA PHE A 116 -12.40 -2.11 7.80
C PHE A 116 -11.88 -3.07 6.75
N GLY A 117 -10.57 -3.15 6.61
CA GLY A 117 -9.94 -4.05 5.65
C GLY A 117 -8.69 -4.68 6.21
N ILE A 118 -8.47 -5.93 5.82
CA ILE A 118 -7.21 -6.62 6.05
C ILE A 118 -6.74 -7.24 4.74
N SER A 119 -5.45 -7.14 4.46
CA SER A 119 -4.81 -7.84 3.36
C SER A 119 -3.75 -8.80 3.89
N ALA A 120 -3.59 -9.91 3.19
CA ALA A 120 -2.55 -10.88 3.42
C ALA A 120 -2.03 -11.37 2.07
N GLY A 121 -0.72 -11.60 1.99
CA GLY A 121 -0.11 -11.98 0.74
C GLY A 121 1.35 -12.35 0.86
N ILE A 122 1.96 -12.43 -0.31
CA ILE A 122 3.37 -12.75 -0.46
C ILE A 122 4.06 -11.60 -1.19
N MET A 123 5.26 -11.28 -0.75
CA MET A 123 6.13 -10.33 -1.42
C MET A 123 7.47 -10.99 -1.71
N ASN A 124 7.91 -10.86 -2.95
CA ASN A 124 9.21 -11.29 -3.41
C ASN A 124 10.00 -10.07 -3.90
N GLU A 125 11.23 -9.95 -3.45
CA GLU A 125 12.15 -8.89 -3.82
C GLU A 125 13.46 -9.52 -4.24
N TYR A 126 13.97 -9.14 -5.41
CA TYR A 126 15.24 -9.63 -5.89
C TYR A 126 16.02 -8.53 -6.60
N VAL A 127 17.34 -8.66 -6.60
CA VAL A 127 18.25 -7.79 -7.32
C VAL A 127 18.77 -8.52 -8.55
N ASN A 128 18.56 -7.92 -9.72
CA ASN A 128 19.11 -8.38 -10.97
C ASN A 128 20.60 -8.03 -11.03
N ILE A 129 21.45 -9.00 -10.69
CA ILE A 129 22.92 -8.87 -10.64
C ILE A 129 23.49 -8.38 -11.98
N GLY A 130 22.91 -8.79 -13.12
CA GLY A 130 23.35 -8.35 -14.45
C GLY A 130 23.11 -6.86 -14.75
N LYS A 131 22.33 -6.16 -13.92
CA LYS A 131 22.10 -4.71 -14.02
C LYS A 131 22.85 -3.92 -12.94
N VAL A 132 23.56 -4.60 -12.05
CA VAL A 132 24.33 -3.95 -10.98
C VAL A 132 25.61 -3.37 -11.56
N LYS A 133 25.81 -2.07 -11.39
CA LYS A 133 27.08 -1.38 -11.71
C LYS A 133 27.90 -1.30 -10.42
N GLY A 134 28.67 -2.35 -10.10
CA GLY A 134 29.42 -2.49 -8.85
C GLY A 134 30.22 -3.78 -8.75
N ASP A 135 30.75 -4.08 -7.56
CA ASP A 135 31.46 -5.33 -7.28
C ASP A 135 30.46 -6.49 -7.19
N LEU A 136 30.58 -7.45 -8.11
CA LEU A 136 29.69 -8.62 -8.18
C LEU A 136 30.07 -9.72 -7.17
N THR A 137 31.22 -9.60 -6.51
CA THR A 137 31.70 -10.53 -5.48
C THR A 137 31.25 -10.17 -4.06
N ASP A 138 30.51 -9.07 -3.90
CA ASP A 138 29.97 -8.64 -2.61
C ASP A 138 28.95 -9.67 -2.06
N GLU A 139 29.24 -10.21 -0.88
CA GLU A 139 28.42 -11.20 -0.17
C GLU A 139 27.03 -10.64 0.20
N VAL A 140 26.91 -9.31 0.38
CA VAL A 140 25.62 -8.66 0.69
C VAL A 140 24.68 -8.67 -0.53
N LEU A 141 25.25 -8.53 -1.74
CA LEU A 141 24.49 -8.61 -2.99
C LEU A 141 23.99 -10.03 -3.25
N ASN A 142 24.84 -11.04 -3.03
CA ASN A 142 24.47 -12.45 -3.18
C ASN A 142 23.45 -12.88 -2.11
N GLY A 143 23.64 -12.49 -0.86
CA GLY A 143 22.70 -12.76 0.23
C GLY A 143 21.34 -12.06 0.11
N PHE A 144 21.22 -11.02 -0.73
CA PHE A 144 19.92 -10.37 -0.98
C PHE A 144 18.96 -11.29 -1.73
N ASN A 145 19.44 -12.04 -2.72
CA ASN A 145 18.62 -12.94 -3.54
C ASN A 145 18.29 -14.27 -2.84
N GLU A 146 18.98 -14.60 -1.76
CA GLU A 146 18.69 -15.79 -0.94
C GLU A 146 17.52 -15.56 0.05
N ARG A 147 16.94 -14.36 0.08
CA ARG A 147 15.80 -14.05 0.92
C ARG A 147 14.60 -14.90 0.51
N LYS A 148 14.13 -15.72 1.46
CA LYS A 148 12.91 -16.52 1.28
C LYS A 148 11.70 -15.61 1.03
N LEU A 149 10.78 -16.08 0.18
CA LEU A 149 9.43 -15.52 0.05
C LEU A 149 8.85 -15.25 1.44
N TYR A 150 8.38 -14.03 1.68
CA TYR A 150 7.88 -13.66 2.99
C TYR A 150 6.44 -13.16 2.94
N LEU A 151 5.73 -13.48 4.02
CA LEU A 151 4.36 -13.04 4.23
C LEU A 151 4.32 -11.53 4.45
N ASP A 152 3.36 -10.91 3.79
CA ASP A 152 3.07 -9.49 3.86
C ASP A 152 1.57 -9.28 4.13
N GLY A 153 1.21 -8.12 4.65
CA GLY A 153 -0.18 -7.79 4.93
C GLY A 153 -0.35 -6.36 5.40
N ASP A 154 -1.53 -5.82 5.14
CA ASP A 154 -1.92 -4.45 5.47
C ASP A 154 -3.22 -4.43 6.27
N PHE A 155 -3.38 -3.42 7.09
CA PHE A 155 -4.66 -3.13 7.75
C PHE A 155 -5.17 -1.77 7.29
N GLY A 156 -6.47 -1.68 7.04
CA GLY A 156 -7.13 -0.48 6.55
C GLY A 156 -8.36 -0.15 7.36
N ALA A 157 -8.61 1.14 7.57
CA ALA A 157 -9.87 1.65 8.06
C ALA A 157 -10.28 2.89 7.26
N ALA A 158 -11.57 3.07 7.06
CA ALA A 158 -12.13 4.26 6.43
C ALA A 158 -13.46 4.64 7.06
N TYR A 159 -13.71 5.94 7.12
CA TYR A 159 -15.03 6.50 7.37
C TYR A 159 -15.47 7.21 6.09
N ARG A 160 -16.63 6.81 5.56
CA ARG A 160 -17.22 7.39 4.35
C ARG A 160 -18.61 7.91 4.62
N ASN A 161 -18.87 9.11 4.14
CA ASN A 161 -20.17 9.75 4.10
C ASN A 161 -20.30 10.51 2.76
N ASN A 162 -21.49 10.98 2.41
CA ASN A 162 -21.77 11.67 1.15
C ASN A 162 -20.91 12.93 0.91
N HIS A 163 -20.33 13.52 1.96
CA HIS A 163 -19.54 14.76 1.88
C HIS A 163 -18.09 14.61 2.34
N LEU A 164 -17.75 13.52 3.04
CA LEU A 164 -16.46 13.38 3.70
C LEU A 164 -16.01 11.93 3.70
N THR A 165 -14.77 11.72 3.26
CA THR A 165 -14.10 10.44 3.31
C THR A 165 -12.77 10.62 4.02
N ILE A 166 -12.59 9.90 5.14
CA ILE A 166 -11.33 9.86 5.89
C ILE A 166 -10.84 8.42 5.86
N GLN A 167 -9.57 8.22 5.49
CA GLN A 167 -8.98 6.89 5.36
C GLN A 167 -7.66 6.82 6.11
N GLY A 168 -7.38 5.66 6.69
CA GLY A 168 -6.10 5.34 7.31
C GLY A 168 -5.71 3.92 6.95
N THR A 169 -4.44 3.72 6.58
CA THR A 169 -3.90 2.40 6.27
C THR A 169 -2.58 2.23 7.01
N LEU A 170 -2.40 1.03 7.55
CA LEU A 170 -1.16 0.53 8.13
C LEU A 170 -0.61 -0.52 7.16
N PRO A 171 0.20 -0.10 6.17
CA PRO A 171 0.82 -1.03 5.24
C PRO A 171 1.96 -1.78 5.93
N ASN A 172 2.29 -2.96 5.42
CA ASN A 172 3.43 -3.77 5.89
C ASN A 172 3.40 -4.04 7.39
N LEU A 173 2.32 -4.66 7.88
CA LEU A 173 2.11 -5.06 9.29
C LEU A 173 3.31 -5.80 9.90
N LYS A 174 4.10 -6.50 9.07
CA LYS A 174 5.36 -7.15 9.45
C LYS A 174 6.34 -6.22 10.19
N ARG A 175 6.41 -4.92 9.84
CA ARG A 175 7.30 -3.95 10.51
C ARG A 175 7.04 -3.85 12.01
N PHE A 176 5.79 -4.07 12.43
CA PHE A 176 5.39 -4.04 13.83
C PHE A 176 5.74 -5.33 14.57
N PHE A 177 5.71 -6.48 13.89
CA PHE A 177 5.97 -7.79 14.49
C PHE A 177 7.46 -8.21 14.50
N LYS A 178 8.29 -7.72 13.56
CA LYS A 178 9.74 -8.05 13.47
C LYS A 178 10.67 -6.90 13.86
N ARG A 179 10.26 -6.10 14.85
CA ARG A 179 11.02 -4.93 15.31
C ARG A 179 12.46 -5.26 15.77
N ASP A 180 12.71 -6.49 16.22
CA ASP A 180 14.00 -6.89 16.83
C ASP A 180 15.10 -7.34 15.83
N VAL A 181 14.77 -7.63 14.56
CA VAL A 181 15.76 -8.16 13.59
C VAL A 181 16.26 -7.11 12.58
N LEU A 182 15.56 -5.98 12.44
CA LEU A 182 15.85 -4.96 11.41
C LEU A 182 16.81 -3.85 11.86
N ARG A 183 17.35 -3.90 13.07
CA ARG A 183 18.31 -2.89 13.56
C ARG A 183 19.64 -2.87 12.78
N ASN A 184 19.91 -3.91 11.98
CA ASN A 184 21.15 -4.06 11.20
C ASN A 184 20.99 -3.85 9.68
N VAL A 185 19.81 -3.48 9.17
CA VAL A 185 19.64 -3.16 7.75
C VAL A 185 19.03 -1.77 7.64
N VAL A 186 19.81 -0.84 7.11
CA VAL A 186 19.41 0.54 6.85
C VAL A 186 18.08 0.55 6.09
N ASP A 187 17.04 1.09 6.73
CA ASP A 187 15.72 1.33 6.16
C ASP A 187 15.87 2.29 4.98
N ARG A 188 15.68 1.79 3.75
CA ARG A 188 15.65 2.60 2.52
C ARG A 188 14.30 2.49 1.81
N SER A 189 13.22 2.45 2.59
CA SER A 189 11.89 2.75 2.05
C SER A 189 11.63 4.25 2.20
N ILE A 190 12.04 4.99 1.16
CA ILE A 190 11.54 6.34 0.85
C ILE A 190 10.28 6.16 0.02
#